data_AF-A0A932ZIK4-F1
#
_entry.id   AF-A0A932ZIK4-F1
#
_cell.length_a   1.000
_cell.length_b   1.000
_cell.length_c   1.000
_cell.angle_alpha   90.00
_cell.angle_beta   90.00
_cell.angle_gamma   90.00
#
_symmetry.space_group_name_H-M   'P 1'
#
loop_
_entity.id
_entity.type
_entity.pdbx_description
1 polymer ?
#
loop_
_entity_poly.entity_id
_entity_poly.type
_entity_poly.pdbx_seq_one_letter_code
_entity_poly.pdbx_strand_id
1 'polypeptide(L)'
;GYSINDTIVIFDRIRENKDHITPTTLRGIINESLNATLSRTIITTLTVFFVVLAIFFKGGGTLHDFAFALIVGCISGTYSTLFIATPVYIFLHNRWPAWQKKFK
;
A
#
# COMPACT_ATOMS: atom_id res chain seq x y z
N GLY A 1 -26.58 20.39 2.26
CA GLY A 1 -27.42 19.75 1.22
C GLY A 1 -26.87 18.40 0.81
N TYR A 2 -25.79 18.38 0.02
CA TYR A 2 -25.22 17.15 -0.58
C TYR A 2 -24.61 16.14 0.41
N SER A 3 -23.92 16.60 1.46
CA SER A 3 -23.26 15.70 2.43
C SER A 3 -24.24 14.85 3.25
N ILE A 4 -25.42 15.39 3.57
CA ILE A 4 -26.48 14.63 4.25
C ILE A 4 -27.08 13.60 3.29
N ASN A 5 -27.28 13.98 2.02
CA ASN A 5 -27.80 13.06 1.01
C ASN A 5 -26.85 11.88 0.75
N ASP A 6 -25.54 12.13 0.64
CA ASP A 6 -24.53 11.07 0.50
C ASP A 6 -24.50 10.15 1.73
N THR A 7 -24.62 10.73 2.92
CA THR A 7 -24.67 9.96 4.17
C THR A 7 -25.90 9.06 4.22
N ILE A 8 -27.07 9.56 3.82
CA ILE A 8 -28.31 8.78 3.82
C ILE A 8 -28.23 7.64 2.80
N VAL A 9 -27.75 7.89 1.57
CA VAL A 9 -27.62 6.85 0.53
C VAL A 9 -26.64 5.76 0.97
N ILE A 10 -25.50 6.14 1.57
CA ILE A 10 -24.52 5.18 2.10
C ILE A 10 -25.11 4.35 3.24
N PHE A 11 -25.79 4.98 4.22
CA PHE A 11 -26.41 4.26 5.32
C PHE A 11 -27.57 3.36 4.86
N ASP A 12 -28.32 3.77 3.84
CA ASP A 12 -29.40 2.98 3.26
C ASP A 12 -28.84 1.77 2.51
N ARG A 13 -27.76 1.96 1.74
CA ARG A 13 -27.04 0.85 1.07
C ARG A 13 -26.41 -0.14 2.06
N ILE A 14 -25.92 0.32 3.20
CA ILE A 14 -25.42 -0.55 4.30
C ILE A 14 -26.57 -1.36 4.91
N ARG A 15 -27.77 -0.77 5.00
CA ARG A 15 -28.95 -1.43 5.57
C ARG A 15 -29.56 -2.45 4.61
N GLU A 16 -29.53 -2.16 3.31
CA GLU A 16 -30.03 -3.01 2.23
C GLU A 16 -29.07 -4.18 1.92
N ASN A 17 -27.76 -3.95 2.02
CA ASN A 17 -26.74 -5.01 1.87
C ASN A 17 -26.40 -5.73 3.18
N LYS A 18 -27.10 -5.42 4.28
CA LYS A 18 -26.84 -6.03 5.60
C LYS A 18 -27.00 -7.56 5.59
N ASP A 19 -27.83 -8.07 4.68
CA ASP A 19 -28.07 -9.51 4.49
C ASP A 19 -27.13 -10.17 3.45
N HIS A 20 -26.34 -9.38 2.69
CA HIS A 20 -25.46 -9.87 1.62
C HIS A 20 -23.96 -9.50 1.76
N ILE A 21 -23.58 -8.65 2.72
CA ILE A 21 -22.16 -8.40 3.03
C ILE A 21 -21.68 -9.50 3.97
N THR A 22 -21.31 -10.63 3.39
CA THR A 22 -20.64 -11.69 4.13
C THR A 22 -19.19 -11.24 4.40
N PRO A 23 -18.70 -11.22 5.65
CA PRO A 23 -17.32 -10.83 5.97
C PRO A 23 -16.24 -11.71 5.31
N THR A 24 -16.64 -12.83 4.71
CA THR A 24 -15.81 -13.73 3.89
C THR A 24 -15.37 -13.11 2.56
N THR A 25 -16.18 -12.29 1.89
CA THR A 25 -15.80 -11.63 0.61
C THR A 25 -14.91 -10.41 0.84
N LEU A 26 -15.16 -9.63 1.91
CA LEU A 26 -14.37 -8.45 2.23
C LEU A 26 -12.89 -8.78 2.47
N ARG A 27 -12.60 -9.91 3.13
CA ARG A 27 -11.23 -10.40 3.36
C ARG A 27 -10.53 -10.80 2.06
N GLY A 28 -11.25 -11.44 1.14
CA GLY A 28 -10.72 -11.81 -0.17
C GLY A 28 -10.35 -10.58 -0.99
N ILE A 29 -11.28 -9.60 -1.06
CA ILE A 29 -11.10 -8.34 -1.79
C ILE A 29 -9.92 -7.53 -1.22
N ILE A 30 -9.82 -7.44 0.11
CA ILE A 30 -8.71 -6.73 0.76
C ILE A 30 -7.38 -7.43 0.47
N ASN A 31 -7.31 -8.76 0.57
CA ASN A 31 -6.08 -9.51 0.30
C ASN A 31 -5.62 -9.39 -1.16
N GLU A 32 -6.56 -9.48 -2.10
CA GLU A 32 -6.27 -9.34 -3.53
C GLU A 32 -5.82 -7.91 -3.88
N SER A 33 -6.52 -6.89 -3.36
CA SER A 33 -6.18 -5.48 -3.55
C SER A 33 -4.81 -5.13 -2.96
N LEU A 34 -4.47 -5.72 -1.81
CA LEU A 34 -3.18 -5.53 -1.16
C LEU A 34 -2.05 -6.18 -1.96
N ASN A 35 -2.20 -7.43 -2.41
CA ASN A 35 -1.18 -8.09 -3.23
C ASN A 35 -0.96 -7.40 -4.58
N ALA A 36 -2.03 -6.90 -5.19
CA ALA A 36 -1.96 -6.12 -6.44
C ALA A 36 -1.20 -4.80 -6.23
N THR A 37 -1.44 -4.12 -5.11
CA THR A 37 -0.79 -2.83 -4.81
C THR A 37 0.67 -3.01 -4.40
N LEU A 38 0.97 -4.00 -3.54
CA LEU A 38 2.34 -4.29 -3.08
C LEU A 38 3.26 -4.66 -4.23
N SER A 39 2.82 -5.53 -5.14
CA SER A 39 3.61 -5.93 -6.31
C SER A 39 3.96 -4.74 -7.19
N ARG A 40 2.99 -3.84 -7.43
CA ARG A 40 3.21 -2.60 -8.19
C ARG A 40 4.19 -1.67 -7.47
N THR A 41 4.08 -1.57 -6.14
CA THR A 41 4.94 -0.69 -5.33
C THR A 41 6.39 -1.17 -5.33
N ILE A 42 6.62 -2.48 -5.22
CA ILE A 42 7.97 -3.07 -5.28
C ILE A 42 8.61 -2.84 -6.65
N ILE A 43 7.87 -3.09 -7.73
CA ILE A 43 8.42 -2.93 -9.10
C ILE A 43 8.77 -1.47 -9.38
N THR A 44 7.88 -0.53 -9.02
CA THR A 44 8.09 0.90 -9.28
C THR A 44 9.22 1.50 -8.45
N THR A 45 9.34 1.13 -7.18
CA THR A 45 10.48 1.56 -6.33
C THR A 45 11.82 1.04 -6.84
N LEU A 46 11.89 -0.23 -7.25
CA LEU A 46 13.10 -0.81 -7.85
C LEU A 46 13.50 -0.13 -9.17
N THR A 47 12.53 0.15 -10.05
CA THR A 47 12.82 0.84 -11.31
C THR A 47 13.35 2.25 -11.08
N VAL A 48 12.76 3.01 -10.15
CA VAL A 48 13.27 4.34 -9.78
C VAL A 48 14.69 4.25 -9.22
N PHE A 49 14.98 3.25 -8.38
CA PHE A 49 16.32 3.04 -7.83
C PHE A 49 17.38 2.83 -8.93
N PHE A 50 17.08 1.98 -9.93
CA PHE A 50 17.99 1.77 -11.06
C PHE A 50 18.17 3.03 -11.93
N VAL A 51 17.10 3.80 -12.16
CA VAL A 51 17.17 5.05 -12.92
C VAL A 51 18.05 6.07 -12.21
N VAL A 52 17.86 6.25 -10.90
CA VAL A 52 18.66 7.19 -10.10
C VAL A 52 20.13 6.76 -10.06
N LEU A 53 20.43 5.46 -9.95
CA LEU A 53 21.79 4.93 -10.07
C LEU A 53 22.43 5.27 -11.42
N ALA A 54 21.69 5.11 -12.52
CA ALA A 54 22.19 5.44 -13.85
C ALA A 54 22.51 6.94 -14.00
N ILE A 55 21.66 7.81 -13.44
CA ILE A 55 21.88 9.27 -13.42
C ILE A 55 23.06 9.63 -12.51
N PHE A 56 23.28 8.94 -11.40
CA PHE A 56 24.41 9.22 -10.52
C PHE A 56 25.77 8.92 -11.19
N PHE A 57 25.86 7.81 -11.94
CA PHE A 57 27.10 7.42 -12.64
C PHE A 57 27.32 8.15 -13.97
N LYS A 58 26.26 8.49 -14.72
CA LYS A 58 26.36 9.11 -16.06
C LYS A 58 25.83 10.54 -16.15
N GLY A 59 25.23 11.08 -15.11
CA GLY A 59 24.73 12.44 -15.06
C GLY A 59 25.87 13.45 -14.90
N GLY A 60 25.82 14.53 -15.67
CA GLY A 60 26.76 15.64 -15.54
C GLY A 60 26.65 16.37 -14.20
N GLY A 61 27.52 17.37 -13.97
CA GLY A 61 27.72 18.00 -12.66
C GLY A 61 26.45 18.40 -11.89
N THR A 62 25.49 19.06 -12.53
CA THR A 62 24.24 19.50 -11.86
C THR A 62 23.30 18.34 -11.52
N LEU A 63 23.31 17.28 -12.32
CA LEU A 63 22.47 16.08 -12.09
C LEU A 63 23.08 15.17 -11.02
N HIS A 64 24.38 15.29 -10.75
CA HIS A 64 25.07 14.48 -9.75
C HIS A 64 24.59 14.81 -8.33
N ASP A 65 24.55 16.10 -7.97
CA ASP A 65 24.07 16.54 -6.65
C ASP A 65 22.58 16.22 -6.44
N PHE A 66 21.78 16.37 -7.51
CA PHE A 66 20.38 15.99 -7.50
C PHE A 66 20.19 14.47 -7.34
N ALA A 67 20.98 13.68 -8.08
CA ALA A 67 20.96 12.22 -7.96
C ALA A 67 21.45 11.77 -6.58
N PHE A 68 22.43 12.45 -5.97
CA PHE A 68 22.89 12.14 -4.62
C PHE A 68 21.77 12.33 -3.58
N ALA A 69 21.03 13.44 -3.65
CA ALA A 69 19.86 13.67 -2.80
C ALA A 69 18.77 12.58 -3.01
N LEU A 70 18.54 12.20 -4.27
CA LEU A 70 17.61 11.11 -4.60
C LEU A 70 18.10 9.75 -4.11
N ILE A 71 19.40 9.44 -4.15
CA ILE A 71 19.96 8.20 -3.62
C ILE A 71 19.74 8.12 -2.12
N VAL A 72 20.04 9.19 -1.38
CA VAL A 72 19.83 9.23 0.07
C VAL A 72 18.35 9.03 0.41
N GLY A 73 17.46 9.72 -0.29
CA GLY A 73 16.01 9.54 -0.14
C GLY A 73 15.53 8.13 -0.52
N CYS A 74 16.09 7.55 -1.58
CA CYS A 74 15.74 6.22 -2.04
C CYS A 74 16.26 5.13 -1.10
N ILE A 75 17.46 5.26 -0.53
CA ILE A 75 17.98 4.34 0.48
C ILE A 75 17.12 4.39 1.75
N SER A 76 16.81 5.60 2.25
CA SER A 76 15.93 5.76 3.41
C SER A 76 14.52 5.20 3.14
N GLY A 77 13.96 5.46 1.96
CA GLY A 77 12.64 4.96 1.55
C GLY A 77 12.61 3.45 1.31
N THR A 78 13.67 2.89 0.74
CA THR A 78 13.84 1.45 0.50
C THR A 78 14.02 0.71 1.81
N TYR A 79 14.83 1.25 2.73
CA TYR A 79 14.97 0.69 4.08
C TYR A 79 13.63 0.73 4.82
N SER A 80 12.93 1.87 4.82
CA SER A 80 11.60 1.98 5.44
C SER A 80 10.60 0.99 4.82
N THR A 81 10.60 0.82 3.50
CA THR A 81 9.61 -0.06 2.85
C THR A 81 9.94 -1.54 3.04
N LEU A 82 11.20 -1.95 2.86
CA LEU A 82 11.61 -3.35 3.00
C LEU A 82 11.69 -3.80 4.47
N PHE A 83 12.10 -2.93 5.40
CA PHE A 83 12.28 -3.29 6.81
C PHE A 83 11.16 -2.82 7.73
N ILE A 84 10.27 -1.91 7.31
CA ILE A 84 9.09 -1.52 8.10
C ILE A 84 7.84 -2.02 7.41
N ALA A 85 7.61 -1.72 6.13
CA ALA A 85 6.37 -2.13 5.46
C ALA A 85 6.25 -3.66 5.30
N THR A 86 7.33 -4.38 4.98
CA THR A 86 7.30 -5.86 4.86
C THR A 86 7.02 -6.59 6.18
N PRO A 87 7.69 -6.29 7.31
CA PRO A 87 7.34 -6.93 8.59
C PRO A 87 6.07 -6.37 9.22
N VAL A 88 5.70 -5.10 9.01
CA VAL A 88 4.36 -4.60 9.39
C VAL A 88 3.28 -5.34 8.61
N TYR A 89 3.51 -5.66 7.34
CA TYR A 89 2.63 -6.50 6.55
C TYR A 89 2.56 -7.93 7.08
N ILE A 90 3.70 -8.59 7.32
CA ILE A 90 3.72 -9.95 7.90
C ILE A 90 3.08 -9.95 9.30
N PHE A 91 3.32 -8.91 10.10
CA PHE A 91 2.71 -8.74 11.42
C PHE A 91 1.21 -8.52 11.32
N LEU A 92 0.72 -7.65 10.43
CA LEU A 92 -0.69 -7.43 10.21
C LEU A 92 -1.36 -8.70 9.70
N HIS A 93 -0.74 -9.41 8.74
CA HIS A 93 -1.18 -10.71 8.26
C HIS A 93 -1.26 -11.76 9.38
N ASN A 94 -0.25 -11.83 10.24
CA ASN A 94 -0.18 -12.76 11.39
C ASN A 94 -1.06 -12.35 12.58
N ARG A 95 -1.46 -11.08 12.70
CA ARG A 95 -2.34 -10.55 13.75
C ARG A 95 -3.81 -10.52 13.33
N TRP A 96 -4.07 -10.48 12.04
CA TRP A 96 -5.41 -10.62 11.43
C TRP A 96 -6.07 -12.03 11.44
N PRO A 97 -5.46 -13.13 11.96
CA PRO A 97 -6.18 -14.37 12.29
C PRO A 97 -7.08 -14.22 13.52
N ALA A 98 -6.85 -13.23 14.38
CA ALA A 98 -7.54 -13.13 15.69
C ALA A 98 -9.02 -12.70 15.60
N TRP A 99 -9.44 -12.06 14.50
CA TRP A 99 -10.86 -11.75 14.24
C TRP A 99 -11.60 -12.84 13.47
N GLN A 100 -10.94 -13.96 13.10
CA GLN A 100 -11.63 -15.15 12.56
C GLN A 100 -12.10 -16.11 13.65
N LYS A 101 -11.47 -16.11 14.83
CA LYS A 101 -11.86 -16.99 15.95
C LYS A 101 -13.04 -16.48 16.78
N LYS A 102 -13.46 -15.20 16.62
CA LYS A 102 -14.59 -14.63 17.38
C LYS A 102 -15.95 -14.76 16.67
N PHE A 103 -15.97 -15.31 15.45
CA PHE A 103 -17.19 -15.53 14.66
C PHE A 103 -17.16 -16.93 14.01
N LYS A 104 -16.75 -17.93 14.78
CA LYS A 104 -17.09 -19.32 14.54
C LYS A 104 -18.16 -19.73 15.53
#